data_AF-B3XXG5-F1
#
_entry.id   AF-B3XXG5-F1
#
_cell.length_a   1.000
_cell.length_b   1.000
_cell.length_c   1.000
_cell.angle_alpha   90.00
_cell.angle_beta   90.00
_cell.angle_gamma   90.00
#
_symmetry.space_group_name_H-M   'P 1'
#
loop_
_entity.id
_entity.type
_entity.pdbx_description
1 polymer ?
#
loop_
_entity_poly.entity_id
_entity_poly.type
_entity_poly.pdbx_seq_one_letter_code
_entity_poly.pdbx_strand_id
1 'polypeptide(L)' 'WIGIRPDDSTLVVNLGDTFMAITNGILHSAVHRVALNTTRSRYSTIYFYGVDNAAPLSVPPEL' A
#
# COMPACT_ATOMS: atom_id res chain seq x y z
N TRP A 1 -3.88 -15.32 3.39
CA TRP A 1 -2.54 -14.83 3.01
C TRP A 1 -2.21 -15.34 1.62
N ILE A 2 -1.78 -14.45 0.72
CA ILE A 2 -1.43 -14.77 -0.67
C ILE A 2 0.02 -14.38 -0.90
N GLY A 3 0.81 -15.26 -1.52
CA GLY A 3 2.23 -15.02 -1.79
C GLY A 3 2.42 -14.15 -3.04
N ILE A 4 3.20 -13.07 -2.92
CA ILE A 4 3.57 -12.21 -4.04
C ILE A 4 5.06 -12.44 -4.35
N ARG A 5 5.39 -12.75 -5.61
CA ARG A 5 6.76 -13.02 -6.09
C ARG A 5 7.12 -12.05 -7.22
N PRO A 6 7.50 -10.80 -6.89
CA PRO A 6 7.95 -9.84 -7.89
C PRO A 6 9.32 -10.27 -8.45
N ASP A 7 9.58 -9.96 -9.73
CA ASP A 7 10.93 -10.00 -10.30
C ASP A 7 11.67 -8.68 -10.07
N ASP A 8 12.93 -8.60 -10.50
CA ASP A 8 13.80 -7.44 -10.28
C ASP A 8 13.33 -6.16 -11.01
N SER A 9 12.40 -6.29 -11.95
CA SER A 9 11.80 -5.17 -12.70
C SER A 9 10.40 -4.81 -12.22
N THR A 10 9.88 -5.50 -11.20
CA THR A 10 8.51 -5.35 -10.73
C THR A 10 8.43 -4.40 -9.54
N LEU A 11 7.51 -3.42 -9.62
CA LEU A 11 7.03 -2.68 -8.46
C LEU A 11 5.73 -3.28 -7.94
N VAL A 12 5.67 -3.50 -6.62
CA VAL A 12 4.42 -3.87 -5.93
C VAL A 12 3.81 -2.60 -5.36
N VAL A 13 2.60 -2.26 -5.79
CA VAL A 13 1.86 -1.07 -5.33
C VAL A 13 0.64 -1.54 -4.53
N ASN A 14 0.48 -1.02 -3.33
CA ASN A 14 -0.72 -1.20 -2.52
C ASN A 14 -1.30 0.15 -2.10
N LEU A 15 -2.57 0.15 -1.74
CA LEU A 15 -3.25 1.32 -1.22
C LEU A 15 -3.09 1.40 0.30
N GLY A 16 -3.09 2.62 0.82
CA GLY A 16 -3.13 2.91 2.26
C GLY A 16 -4.50 3.43 2.69
N ASP A 17 -4.71 3.48 4.00
CA ASP A 17 -6.00 3.82 4.61
C ASP A 17 -6.48 5.23 4.24
N THR A 18 -5.56 6.19 4.08
CA THR A 18 -5.88 7.54 3.60
C THR A 18 -6.60 7.51 2.26
N PHE A 19 -6.15 6.67 1.33
CA PHE A 19 -6.76 6.59 0.00
C PHE A 19 -8.07 5.81 0.02
N MET A 20 -8.19 4.79 0.89
CA MET A 20 -9.49 4.16 1.18
C MET A 20 -10.49 5.20 1.71
N ALA A 21 -10.09 6.05 2.65
CA ALA A 21 -10.97 7.06 3.24
C ALA A 21 -11.43 8.11 2.21
N ILE A 22 -10.51 8.63 1.39
CA ILE A 22 -10.84 9.61 0.33
C ILE A 22 -11.77 8.99 -0.73
N THR A 23 -11.65 7.69 -1.01
CA THR A 23 -12.49 6.99 -2.00
C THR A 23 -13.81 6.48 -1.43
N ASN A 24 -14.19 6.92 -0.22
CA ASN A 24 -15.39 6.46 0.47
C ASN A 24 -15.48 4.92 0.58
N GLY A 25 -14.33 4.25 0.72
CA GLY A 25 -14.24 2.80 0.82
C GLY A 25 -14.42 2.04 -0.50
N ILE A 26 -14.53 2.71 -1.65
CA ILE A 26 -14.57 2.05 -2.98
C ILE A 26 -13.28 1.28 -3.23
N LEU A 27 -12.13 1.84 -2.82
CA LEU A 27 -10.83 1.18 -2.91
C LEU A 27 -10.38 0.72 -1.54
N HIS A 28 -9.77 -0.48 -1.46
CA HIS A 28 -9.42 -1.10 -0.20
C HIS A 28 -7.91 -1.14 0.09
N SER A 29 -7.53 -0.67 1.27
CA SER A 29 -6.24 -0.93 1.92
C SER A 29 -6.22 -2.36 2.45
N ALA A 30 -5.31 -3.17 1.91
CA ALA A 30 -5.21 -4.59 2.24
C ALA A 30 -4.22 -4.84 3.38
N VAL A 31 -4.61 -5.69 4.33
CA VAL A 31 -3.69 -6.21 5.36
C VAL A 31 -2.60 -7.04 4.69
N HIS A 32 -1.34 -6.70 4.95
CA HIS A 32 -0.17 -7.36 4.38
C HIS A 32 0.89 -7.63 5.46
N ARG A 33 1.78 -8.60 5.20
CA ARG A 33 2.90 -8.93 6.08
C ARG A 33 4.09 -9.38 5.25
N VAL A 34 5.28 -9.21 5.81
CA VAL A 34 6.51 -9.81 5.27
C VAL A 34 6.85 -11.04 6.09
N ALA A 35 7.00 -12.18 5.43
CA ALA A 35 7.44 -13.43 6.07
C ALA A 35 8.97 -13.53 6.03
N LEU A 36 9.57 -13.94 7.15
CA LEU A 36 10.99 -14.26 7.21
C LEU A 36 11.26 -15.61 6.52
N ASN A 37 12.49 -15.80 6.04
CA ASN A 37 12.97 -17.08 5.54
C ASN A 37 14.39 -17.31 6.06
N THR A 38 14.83 -18.58 6.09
CA THR A 38 16.15 -18.99 6.57
C THR A 38 17.13 -19.34 5.44
N THR A 39 16.72 -19.19 4.18
CA THR A 39 17.46 -19.70 3.02
C THR A 39 18.21 -18.62 2.26
N ARG A 40 17.70 -17.38 2.23
CA ARG A 40 18.30 -16.26 1.49
C ARG A 40 17.91 -14.91 2.08
N SER A 41 18.88 -14.00 2.20
CA SER A 41 18.63 -12.59 2.53
C SER A 41 17.75 -11.93 1.48
N ARG A 42 16.78 -11.12 1.93
CA ARG A 42 15.91 -10.31 1.07
C ARG A 42 15.95 -8.87 1.53
N TYR A 43 16.15 -7.95 0.60
CA TYR A 43 16.08 -6.52 0.82
C TYR A 43 14.92 -5.93 0.03
N SER A 44 14.34 -4.84 0.53
CA SER A 44 13.31 -4.08 -0.18
C SER A 44 13.42 -2.61 0.22
N THR A 45 13.29 -1.73 -0.77
CA THR A 45 13.11 -0.30 -0.54
C THR A 45 11.64 0.03 -0.73
N ILE A 46 11.13 0.90 0.14
CA ILE A 46 9.74 1.35 0.09
C ILE A 46 9.70 2.86 -0.08
N TYR A 47 8.67 3.33 -0.76
CA TYR A 47 8.33 4.74 -0.87
C TYR A 47 6.86 4.91 -0.51
N PHE A 48 6.56 5.85 0.38
CA PHE A 48 5.21 6.21 0.75
C PHE A 48 4.85 7.54 0.09
N TYR A 49 3.87 7.49 -0.81
CA TYR A 49 3.22 8.68 -1.33
C TYR A 49 1.96 8.94 -0.52
N GLY A 50 1.79 10.17 -0.04
CA GLY A 50 0.67 10.56 0.80
C GLY A 50 0.26 12.01 0.57
N VAL A 51 -0.80 12.43 1.26
CA VAL A 51 -1.25 13.82 1.28
C VAL A 51 -0.54 14.58 2.40
N ASP A 52 -0.67 15.91 2.39
CA ASP A 52 -0.24 16.73 3.53
C ASP A 52 -0.96 16.27 4.82
N ASN A 53 -0.19 15.99 5.86
CA ASN A 53 -0.71 15.56 7.16
C ASN A 53 -1.57 16.64 7.84
N ALA A 54 -1.42 17.91 7.45
CA ALA A 54 -2.25 19.00 7.94
C ALA A 54 -3.56 19.16 7.15
N ALA A 55 -3.69 18.54 5.98
CA ALA A 55 -4.89 18.66 5.16
C ALA A 55 -6.04 17.81 5.73
N PRO A 56 -7.27 18.36 5.83
CA PRO A 56 -8.42 17.58 6.21
C PRO A 56 -8.75 16.54 5.13
N LEU A 57 -8.98 15.30 5.53
CA LEU A 57 -9.45 14.24 4.63
C LEU A 57 -10.95 14.41 4.39
N SER A 58 -11.35 14.46 3.12
CA SER A 58 -12.75 14.48 2.72
C SER A 58 -12.95 13.61 1.48
N VAL A 59 -14.17 13.11 1.31
CA VAL A 59 -14.58 12.41 0.10
C VAL A 59 -14.84 13.46 -1.01
N PRO A 60 -14.24 13.34 -2.20
CA PRO A 60 -14.54 14.21 -3.34
C PRO A 60 -16.03 14.16 -3.70
N PRO A 61 -16.67 15.28 -4.08
CA PRO A 61 -18.10 15.30 -4.42
C PRO A 61 -18.51 14.36 -5.56
N GLU A 62 -17.56 13.95 -6.40
CA GLU A 62 -17.77 13.03 -7.52
C GLU A 62 -17.83 11.55 -7.10
N LEU A 63 -17.51 11.23 -5.84
CA LEU A 63 -17.53 9.88 -5.24
C LEU A 63 -18.61 9.76 -4.16
#